data_AF-A0AA86MJ86-F1
#
_entry.id   AF-A0AA86MJ86-F1
#
_cell.length_a   1.000
_cell.length_b   1.000
_cell.length_c   1.000
_cell.angle_alpha   90.00
_cell.angle_beta   90.00
_cell.angle_gamma   90.00
#
_symmetry.space_group_name_H-M   'P 1'
#
loop_
_entity.id
_entity.type
_entity.pdbx_description
1 polymer ?
#
loop_
_entity_poly.entity_id
_entity_poly.type
_entity_poly.pdbx_seq_one_letter_code
_entity_poly.pdbx_strand_id
1 'polypeptide(L)' 'MISLSIWQAEQNMNDLRGQMITMDDEAKDAAERVIDDLESLLELAKNFKYSIKE' A
#
# COMPACT_ATOMS: atom_id res chain seq x y z
N MET A 1 13.80 12.59 6.47
CA MET A 1 12.76 11.59 6.78
C MET A 1 11.61 11.88 5.83
N ILE A 2 11.35 11.01 4.85
CA ILE A 2 10.24 11.21 3.91
C ILE A 2 8.97 10.77 4.65
N SER A 3 8.11 11.73 5.00
CA SER A 3 6.80 11.46 5.55
C SER A 3 5.84 11.18 4.41
N LEU A 4 5.52 9.91 4.18
CA LEU A 4 4.46 9.51 3.26
C LEU A 4 3.10 9.69 3.96
N SER A 5 2.17 10.42 3.36
CA SER A 5 0.80 10.50 3.88
C SER A 5 0.04 9.21 3.56
N ILE A 6 -1.01 8.91 4.35
CA ILE A 6 -1.93 7.79 4.07
C ILE A 6 -2.46 7.87 2.63
N TRP A 7 -2.88 9.06 2.21
CA TRP A 7 -3.39 9.28 0.87
C TRP A 7 -2.34 8.99 -0.21
N GLN A 8 -1.08 9.43 -0.01
CA GLN A 8 0.00 9.16 -0.96
C GLN A 8 0.31 7.66 -1.03
N ALA A 9 0.24 6.93 0.09
CA ALA A 9 0.41 5.48 0.09
C ALA A 9 -0.68 4.80 -0.76
N GLU A 10 -1.94 5.21 -0.60
CA GLU A 10 -3.07 4.70 -1.38
C GLU A 10 -2.92 4.99 -2.89
N GLN A 11 -2.48 6.20 -3.26
CA GLN A 11 -2.21 6.53 -4.66
C GLN A 11 -1.10 5.66 -5.26
N ASN A 12 0.03 5.52 -4.54
CA ASN A 12 1.16 4.72 -5.02
C ASN A 12 0.78 3.23 -5.21
N MET A 13 -0.05 2.66 -4.33
CA MET A 13 -0.54 1.28 -4.49
C MET A 13 -1.48 1.15 -5.69
N ASN A 14 -2.38 2.11 -5.90
CA ASN A 14 -3.26 2.12 -7.07
C ASN A 14 -2.48 2.27 -8.38
N ASP A 15 -1.45 3.12 -8.40
CA ASP A 15 -0.56 3.28 -9.55
C ASP A 15 0.18 1.98 -9.85
N LEU A 16 0.67 1.28 -8.81
CA LEU A 16 1.31 -0.03 -8.97
C LEU A 16 0.32 -1.05 -9.53
N ARG A 17 -0.89 -1.15 -8.97
CA ARG A 17 -1.97 -2.00 -9.51
C ARG A 17 -2.26 -1.70 -10.98
N GLY A 18 -2.25 -0.42 -11.36
CA GLY A 18 -2.44 0.01 -12.75
C GLY A 18 -1.29 -0.42 -13.68
N GLN A 19 -0.06 -0.42 -13.19
CA GLN A 19 1.12 -0.85 -13.96
C GLN A 19 1.26 -2.36 -14.07
N MET A 20 0.66 -3.13 -13.15
CA MET A 20 0.70 -4.60 -13.20
C MET A 20 0.16 -5.19 -14.50
N ILE A 21 -0.71 -4.48 -15.22
CA ILE A 21 -1.21 -4.92 -16.54
C ILE A 21 -0.10 -5.10 -17.58
N THR A 22 1.01 -4.38 -17.44
CA THR A 22 2.15 -4.46 -18.38
C THR A 22 3.26 -5.40 -17.91
N MET A 23 3.12 -5.99 -16.72
CA MET A 23 4.10 -6.89 -16.11
C MET A 23 3.90 -8.35 -16.55
N ASP A 24 4.97 -9.13 -16.50
CA ASP A 24 4.88 -10.59 -16.58
C ASP A 24 4.29 -11.20 -15.30
N ASP A 25 3.94 -12.49 -15.34
CA ASP A 25 3.18 -13.13 -14.27
C ASP A 25 3.99 -13.23 -12.96
N GLU A 26 5.32 -13.40 -13.03
CA GLU A 26 6.17 -13.44 -11.84
C GLU A 26 6.27 -12.05 -11.17
N ALA A 27 6.42 -11.00 -11.98
CA ALA A 27 6.43 -9.63 -11.50
C ALA A 27 5.06 -9.20 -10.96
N LYS A 28 3.95 -9.67 -11.55
CA LYS A 28 2.60 -9.44 -11.02
C LYS A 28 2.43 -10.08 -9.64
N ASP A 29 2.78 -11.36 -9.51
CA ASP A 29 2.68 -12.08 -8.22
C ASP A 29 3.50 -11.37 -7.13
N ALA A 30 4.69 -10.87 -7.47
CA ALA A 30 5.52 -10.11 -6.55
C ALA A 30 4.87 -8.75 -6.19
N ALA A 31 4.34 -8.03 -7.18
CA ALA A 31 3.67 -6.74 -6.96
C ALA A 31 2.41 -6.89 -6.10
N GLU A 32 1.62 -7.95 -6.32
CA GLU A 32 0.43 -8.28 -5.53
C GLU A 32 0.77 -8.48 -4.05
N ARG A 33 1.81 -9.28 -3.75
CA ARG A 33 2.27 -9.47 -2.36
C ARG A 33 2.70 -8.17 -1.70
N VAL A 34 3.43 -7.31 -2.43
CA VAL A 34 3.85 -6.00 -1.90
C VAL A 34 2.64 -5.12 -1.60
N ILE A 35 1.63 -5.12 -2.47
CA ILE A 35 0.42 -4.33 -2.23
C ILE A 35 -0.33 -4.86 -1.01
N ASP A 36 -0.50 -6.17 -0.87
CA ASP A 36 -1.20 -6.78 0.27
C ASP A 36 -0.51 -6.47 1.60
N ASP A 37 0.83 -6.53 1.63
CA ASP A 37 1.62 -6.17 2.81
C ASP A 37 1.45 -4.67 3.15
N LEU A 38 1.45 -3.79 2.14
CA LEU A 38 1.27 -2.35 2.33
C LEU A 38 -0.15 -1.99 2.79
N GLU A 39 -1.18 -2.67 2.29
CA GLU A 39 -2.56 -2.50 2.73
C GLU A 39 -2.72 -2.89 4.20
N SER A 40 -2.13 -4.03 4.61
CA SER A 40 -2.13 -4.50 5.99
C SER A 40 -1.43 -3.52 6.93
N LEU A 41 -0.26 -3.01 6.54
CA LEU A 41 0.46 -1.98 7.31
C LEU A 41 -0.32 -0.67 7.41
N LEU A 42 -0.98 -0.27 6.32
CA LEU A 42 -1.79 0.95 6.30
C LEU A 42 -3.01 0.82 7.22
N GLU A 43 -3.66 -0.33 7.25
CA GLU A 43 -4.76 -0.62 8.17
C GLU A 43 -4.29 -0.55 9.62
N LEU A 44 -3.16 -1.18 9.96
CA LEU A 44 -2.56 -1.09 11.29
C LEU A 44 -2.24 0.36 11.67
N ALA A 45 -1.65 1.15 10.76
CA ALA A 45 -1.33 2.55 10.99
C ALA A 45 -2.60 3.41 11.19
N LYS A 46 -3.67 3.16 10.42
CA LYS A 46 -4.98 3.79 10.60
C LYS A 46 -5.55 3.44 11.98
N ASN A 47 -5.60 2.17 12.33
CA ASN A 47 -6.12 1.69 13.61
C ASN A 47 -5.35 2.31 14.78
N PHE A 48 -4.02 2.35 14.72
CA PHE A 48 -3.19 2.99 15.74
C PHE A 48 -3.45 4.50 15.84
N LYS A 49 -3.50 5.22 14.71
CA LYS A 49 -3.78 6.66 14.69
C LYS A 49 -5.13 6.99 15.32
N TYR A 50 -6.15 6.17 15.06
CA TYR A 50 -7.49 6.38 15.58
C TYR A 50 -7.71 5.79 16.97
N SER A 51 -6.86 4.87 17.44
CA SER A 51 -6.89 4.34 18.81
C SER A 51 -6.32 5.30 19.85
N ILE A 52 -5.57 6.33 19.44
CA ILE A 52 -5.05 7.39 20.33
C ILE A 52 -6.14 8.41 20.72
N LYS A 53 -7.40 8.20 20.31
CA LYS A 53 -8.53 8.96 20.85
C LYS A 53 -8.96 8.40 22.22
N GLU A 54 -8.13 8.58 23.23
CA GLU A 54 -8.50 8.64 24.65
C GLU A 54 -7.67 9.71 25.37
#